data_AF-A0A7L7VZ45-F1
#
_entry.id   AF-A0A7L7VZ45-F1
#
_cell.length_a   1.000
_cell.length_b   1.000
_cell.length_c   1.000
_cell.angle_alpha   90.00
_cell.angle_beta   90.00
_cell.angle_gamma   90.00
#
_symmetry.space_group_name_H-M   'P 1'
#
loop_
_entity.id
_entity.type
_entity.pdbx_description
1 polymer ?
#
loop_
_entity_poly.entity_id
_entity_poly.type
_entity_poly.pdbx_seq_one_letter_code
_entity_poly.pdbx_strand_id
1 'polypeptide(L)'
;MSEFIEVRSGIPFELDGDSISGELAANGTLRFSSSGAAWFPMFGGFVHDVWEVVRPYPTSPFSETVDRNLIAVLVKRSKRYLTAVAASAFIKAYDLHEEEGPVHLQALFRSLGGTVIHPGGISSRDDERFPGRTARIHGPGDISLFLREGEDRVHRRELMALTIAAQQLQSEIYEDGYYRGPRDLCLGDARQTHPEEHFFAAMLLVPEDYAARASTLTTARTVGRDLLVDTATVQDAFQLWALITNPEQPKF
;
A
#
# COMPACT_ATOMS: atom_id res chain seq x y z
N MET A 1 20.44 -0.39 5.21
CA MET A 1 20.74 1.06 5.26
C MET A 1 19.86 1.72 4.24
N SER A 2 19.06 2.70 4.64
CA SER A 2 18.21 3.49 3.75
C SER A 2 19.11 4.41 2.92
N GLU A 3 18.87 4.45 1.60
CA GLU A 3 19.60 5.31 0.67
C GLU A 3 19.00 6.72 0.76
N PHE A 4 19.84 7.75 0.89
CA PHE A 4 19.40 9.14 0.93
C PHE A 4 20.30 10.05 0.09
N ILE A 5 19.69 11.09 -0.48
CA ILE A 5 20.38 12.08 -1.31
C ILE A 5 20.02 13.47 -0.81
N GLU A 6 21.05 14.27 -0.51
CA GLU A 6 20.88 15.70 -0.22
C GLU A 6 20.69 16.47 -1.52
N VAL A 7 19.53 17.11 -1.69
CA VAL A 7 19.25 17.94 -2.85
C VAL A 7 19.62 19.37 -2.52
N ARG A 8 20.60 19.88 -3.27
CA ARG A 8 21.07 21.25 -3.15
C ARG A 8 20.66 22.07 -4.36
N SER A 9 20.21 23.30 -4.12
CA SER A 9 19.68 24.15 -5.19
C SER A 9 20.70 24.36 -6.30
N GLY A 10 20.35 23.97 -7.53
CA GLY A 10 21.20 24.15 -8.72
C GLY A 10 22.42 23.23 -8.79
N ILE A 11 22.58 22.28 -7.86
CA ILE A 11 23.66 21.29 -7.89
C ILE A 11 23.10 19.98 -8.47
N PRO A 12 23.65 19.49 -9.59
CA PRO A 12 23.26 18.19 -10.12
C PRO A 12 23.67 17.04 -9.19
N PHE A 13 22.85 15.99 -9.15
CA PHE A 13 23.09 14.73 -8.45
C PHE A 13 22.64 13.57 -9.33
N GLU A 14 23.13 12.36 -9.06
CA GLU A 14 22.66 11.15 -9.74
C GLU A 14 21.46 10.57 -9.01
N LEU A 15 20.40 10.27 -9.76
CA LEU A 15 19.21 9.56 -9.27
C LEU A 15 18.91 8.41 -10.24
N ASP A 16 19.06 7.17 -9.77
CA ASP A 16 18.81 5.95 -10.55
C ASP A 16 19.49 5.93 -11.94
N GLY A 17 20.67 6.55 -12.05
CA GLY A 17 21.48 6.61 -13.28
C GLY A 17 21.26 7.86 -14.14
N ASP A 18 20.29 8.70 -13.78
CA ASP A 18 20.04 9.98 -14.45
C ASP A 18 20.67 11.15 -13.69
N SER A 19 21.23 12.11 -14.43
CA SER A 19 21.70 13.37 -13.84
C SER A 19 20.53 14.33 -13.67
N ILE A 20 20.19 14.61 -12.42
CA ILE A 20 19.05 15.44 -12.02
C ILE A 20 19.54 16.68 -11.28
N SER A 21 18.88 17.81 -11.48
CA SER A 21 19.06 19.00 -10.65
C SER A 21 17.73 19.43 -10.02
N GLY A 22 17.80 19.92 -8.78
CA GLY A 22 16.66 20.42 -8.04
C GLY A 22 16.72 21.94 -7.87
N GLU A 23 15.57 22.62 -7.96
CA GLU A 23 15.42 24.03 -7.62
C GLU A 23 14.19 24.25 -6.72
N LEU A 24 14.27 25.25 -5.85
CA LEU A 24 13.11 25.77 -5.13
C LEU A 24 12.59 26.99 -5.87
N ALA A 25 11.43 26.87 -6.51
CA ALA A 25 10.80 27.99 -7.19
C ALA A 25 10.39 29.09 -6.19
N ALA A 26 10.23 30.33 -6.68
CA ALA A 26 9.89 31.48 -5.85
C ALA A 26 8.58 31.33 -5.04
N ASN A 27 7.68 30.44 -5.48
CA ASN A 27 6.44 30.11 -4.79
C ASN A 27 6.61 28.97 -3.74
N GLY A 28 7.85 28.56 -3.44
CA GLY A 28 8.16 27.48 -2.50
C GLY A 28 7.96 26.07 -3.06
N THR A 29 7.67 25.92 -4.36
CA THR A 29 7.52 24.61 -4.99
C THR A 29 8.89 24.04 -5.37
N LEU A 30 9.20 22.82 -4.92
CA LEU A 30 10.38 22.09 -5.35
C LEU A 30 10.19 21.59 -6.79
N ARG A 31 11.21 21.67 -7.63
CA ARG A 31 11.17 21.22 -9.02
C ARG A 31 12.44 20.46 -9.37
N PHE A 32 12.31 19.42 -10.18
CA PHE A 32 13.41 18.58 -10.63
C PHE A 32 13.48 18.55 -12.15
N SER A 33 14.69 18.64 -12.70
CA SER A 33 14.95 18.55 -14.13
C SER A 33 16.08 17.56 -14.41
N SER A 34 15.94 16.75 -15.46
CA SER A 34 17.06 15.99 -16.02
C SER A 34 17.76 16.78 -17.12
N SER A 35 19.01 16.42 -17.39
CA SER A 35 19.78 16.98 -18.50
C SER A 35 19.08 16.76 -19.85
N GLY A 36 18.36 17.78 -20.35
CA GLY A 36 17.86 17.85 -21.72
C GLY A 36 16.35 17.65 -21.93
N ALA A 37 15.54 17.44 -20.88
CA ALA A 37 14.09 17.26 -21.00
C ALA A 37 13.27 18.04 -19.95
N ALA A 38 11.98 18.21 -20.24
CA ALA A 38 11.02 18.95 -19.42
C ALA A 38 10.90 18.37 -18.00
N TRP A 39 10.63 19.26 -17.05
CA TRP A 39 10.34 18.97 -15.64
C TRP A 39 9.45 17.73 -15.47
N PHE A 40 9.87 16.78 -14.64
CA PHE A 40 9.03 15.64 -14.30
C PHE A 40 8.04 16.02 -13.19
N PRO A 41 6.80 15.52 -13.23
CA PRO A 41 5.81 15.78 -12.18
C PRO A 41 6.26 15.15 -10.85
N MET A 42 6.16 15.93 -9.76
CA MET A 42 6.16 15.38 -8.40
C MET A 42 4.78 14.79 -8.10
N PHE A 43 4.72 13.55 -7.62
CA PHE A 43 3.46 12.91 -7.23
C PHE A 43 3.37 12.84 -5.71
N GLY A 44 2.52 13.67 -5.11
CA GLY A 44 2.24 13.58 -3.68
C GLY A 44 3.47 13.67 -2.75
N GLY A 45 4.56 14.28 -3.21
CA GLY A 45 5.83 14.37 -2.46
C GLY A 45 6.89 13.33 -2.84
N PHE A 46 6.73 12.57 -3.93
CA PHE A 46 7.74 11.65 -4.45
C PHE A 46 8.37 12.15 -5.76
N VAL A 47 9.64 11.79 -5.96
CA VAL A 47 10.38 11.84 -7.22
C VAL A 47 10.50 10.42 -7.75
N HIS A 48 10.12 10.20 -9.00
CA HIS A 48 9.95 8.85 -9.56
C HIS A 48 9.01 8.01 -8.65
N ASP A 49 9.19 6.69 -8.64
CA ASP A 49 8.27 5.77 -7.96
C ASP A 49 8.63 5.51 -6.49
N VAL A 50 9.87 5.80 -6.07
CA VAL A 50 10.40 5.31 -4.79
C VAL A 50 11.11 6.34 -3.92
N TRP A 51 11.37 7.55 -4.43
CA TRP A 51 12.12 8.56 -3.68
C TRP A 51 11.20 9.57 -3.04
N GLU A 52 11.03 9.49 -1.73
CA GLU A 52 10.23 10.45 -0.97
C GLU A 52 11.02 11.74 -0.74
N VAL A 53 10.40 12.88 -1.02
CA VAL A 53 10.91 14.21 -0.71
C VAL A 53 10.62 14.52 0.76
N VAL A 54 11.66 14.48 1.58
CA VAL A 54 11.59 14.85 2.99
C VAL A 54 12.15 16.25 3.16
N ARG A 55 11.48 17.08 3.98
CA ARG A 55 12.00 18.40 4.33
C ARG A 55 13.35 18.26 5.01
N PRO A 56 14.32 19.13 4.70
CA PRO A 56 15.60 19.10 5.38
C PRO A 56 15.40 19.39 6.87
N TYR A 57 15.83 18.45 7.71
CA TYR A 57 15.83 18.62 9.16
C TYR A 57 16.91 19.64 9.55
N PRO A 58 16.75 20.35 10.68
CA PRO A 58 17.85 21.10 11.26
C PRO A 58 19.04 20.16 11.48
N THR A 59 20.22 20.55 11.00
CA THR A 59 21.46 19.75 11.05
C THR A 59 21.94 19.47 12.48
N SER A 60 21.30 20.07 13.48
CA SER A 60 21.58 19.91 14.90
C SER A 60 20.27 19.96 15.69
N PRO A 61 20.06 19.05 16.67
CA PRO A 61 18.94 19.16 17.62
C PRO A 61 19.07 20.38 18.55
N PHE A 62 20.21 21.08 18.54
CA PHE A 62 20.50 22.25 19.36
C PHE A 62 20.62 23.55 18.56
N SER A 63 20.62 23.50 17.22
CA SER A 63 20.60 24.69 16.36
C SER A 63 19.77 24.46 15.10
N GLU A 64 18.77 25.31 14.86
CA GLU A 64 17.94 25.35 13.63
C GLU A 64 18.72 25.83 12.39
N THR A 65 20.03 25.59 12.33
CA THR A 65 20.84 25.93 11.17
C THR A 65 20.68 24.83 10.13
N VAL A 66 19.59 24.87 9.37
CA VAL A 66 19.51 24.16 8.08
C VAL A 66 20.48 24.84 7.12
N ASP A 67 21.34 24.08 6.46
CA ASP A 67 22.17 24.60 5.37
C ASP A 67 21.25 25.28 4.35
N ARG A 68 21.47 26.58 4.09
CA ARG A 68 20.59 27.37 3.21
C ARG A 68 20.54 26.85 1.78
N ASN A 69 21.52 26.05 1.38
CA ASN A 69 21.58 25.46 0.05
C ASN A 69 20.89 24.09 -0.02
N LEU A 70 20.61 23.45 1.12
CA LEU A 70 19.88 22.18 1.20
C LEU A 70 18.37 22.47 1.12
N ILE A 71 17.77 22.07 0.00
CA ILE A 71 16.35 22.35 -0.28
C ILE A 71 15.44 21.14 -0.05
N ALA A 72 16.00 19.93 -0.10
CA ALA A 72 15.30 18.68 0.20
C ALA A 72 16.27 17.55 0.54
N VAL A 73 15.74 16.50 1.17
CA VAL A 73 16.41 15.20 1.30
C VAL A 73 15.52 14.17 0.62
N LEU A 74 16.05 13.49 -0.40
CA LEU A 74 15.38 12.35 -1.01
C LEU A 74 15.71 11.11 -0.20
N VAL A 75 14.68 10.34 0.18
CA VAL A 75 14.85 9.07 0.89
C VAL A 75 14.25 7.97 0.05
N LYS A 76 15.05 6.95 -0.28
CA LYS A 76 14.57 5.79 -1.02
C LYS A 76 13.71 4.92 -0.10
N ARG A 77 12.45 4.76 -0.45
CA ARG A 77 11.48 3.97 0.33
C ARG A 77 11.30 2.58 -0.25
N SER A 78 11.03 1.63 0.63
CA SER A 78 10.73 0.27 0.22
C SER A 78 9.32 0.19 -0.38
N LYS A 79 9.09 -0.78 -1.28
CA LYS A 79 7.74 -1.07 -1.79
C LYS A 79 6.72 -1.31 -0.67
N ARG A 80 7.17 -1.92 0.44
CA ARG A 80 6.36 -2.11 1.65
C ARG A 80 5.89 -0.78 2.26
N TYR A 81 6.77 0.22 2.36
CA TYR A 81 6.41 1.57 2.83
C TYR A 81 5.41 2.24 1.89
N LEU A 82 5.70 2.22 0.58
CA LEU A 82 4.84 2.85 -0.43
C LEU A 82 3.44 2.24 -0.43
N THR A 83 3.36 0.92 -0.33
CA THR A 83 2.09 0.19 -0.21
C THR A 83 1.34 0.58 1.06
N ALA A 84 2.02 0.74 2.19
CA ALA A 84 1.41 1.15 3.44
C ALA A 84 0.85 2.57 3.37
N VAL A 85 1.59 3.51 2.74
CA VAL A 85 1.12 4.88 2.50
C VAL A 85 -0.10 4.88 1.58
N ALA A 86 -0.08 4.11 0.49
CA ALA A 86 -1.21 3.97 -0.42
C ALA A 86 -2.45 3.39 0.27
N ALA A 87 -2.27 2.36 1.10
CA ALA A 87 -3.35 1.78 1.91
C ALA A 87 -3.93 2.79 2.91
N SER A 88 -3.08 3.53 3.62
CA SER A 88 -3.51 4.57 4.56
C SER A 88 -4.31 5.68 3.86
N ALA A 89 -3.86 6.14 2.69
CA ALA A 89 -4.56 7.14 1.90
C ALA A 89 -5.92 6.62 1.40
N PHE A 90 -5.98 5.37 0.95
CA PHE A 90 -7.21 4.72 0.52
C PHE A 90 -8.21 4.58 1.69
N ILE A 91 -7.76 4.11 2.85
CA ILE A 91 -8.59 3.98 4.07
C ILE A 91 -9.22 5.33 4.42
N LYS A 92 -8.43 6.41 4.40
CA LYS A 92 -8.92 7.78 4.64
C LYS A 92 -9.89 8.28 3.57
N ALA A 93 -9.65 7.96 2.30
CA ALA A 93 -10.50 8.43 1.21
C ALA A 93 -11.91 7.80 1.22
N TYR A 94 -12.05 6.62 1.83
CA TYR A 94 -13.31 5.88 1.94
C TYR A 94 -13.87 5.86 3.36
N ASP A 95 -13.34 6.69 4.27
CA ASP A 95 -13.72 6.78 5.69
C ASP A 95 -13.84 5.39 6.35
N LEU A 96 -12.87 4.53 6.05
CA LEU A 96 -12.80 3.21 6.64
C LEU A 96 -12.20 3.32 8.04
N HIS A 97 -12.67 2.46 8.96
CA HIS A 97 -12.23 2.38 10.37
C HIS A 97 -12.83 3.42 11.33
N GLU A 98 -13.89 4.14 10.95
CA GLU A 98 -14.57 5.06 11.88
C GLU A 98 -15.34 4.32 12.99
N GLU A 99 -15.85 3.12 12.70
CA GLU A 99 -16.64 2.32 13.65
C GLU A 99 -15.76 1.32 14.41
N GLU A 100 -16.06 1.11 15.70
CA GLU A 100 -15.41 0.07 16.50
C GLU A 100 -15.77 -1.34 15.98
N GLY A 101 -14.75 -2.21 15.87
CA GLY A 101 -14.93 -3.62 15.52
C GLY A 101 -14.54 -3.98 14.09
N PRO A 102 -15.04 -5.12 13.55
CA PRO A 102 -14.64 -5.60 12.24
C PRO A 102 -15.07 -4.67 11.09
N VAL A 103 -14.11 -4.26 10.27
CA VAL A 103 -14.35 -3.44 9.06
C VAL A 103 -15.29 -4.15 8.08
N HIS A 104 -16.38 -3.47 7.71
CA HIS A 104 -17.41 -3.95 6.80
C HIS A 104 -17.05 -3.75 5.32
N LEU A 105 -16.25 -4.68 4.77
CA LEU A 105 -15.73 -4.56 3.40
C LEU A 105 -16.76 -4.79 2.28
N GLN A 106 -17.95 -5.34 2.59
CA GLN A 106 -18.91 -5.73 1.55
C GLN A 106 -19.49 -4.53 0.78
N ALA A 107 -19.77 -3.43 1.47
CA ALA A 107 -20.27 -2.21 0.82
C ALA A 107 -19.21 -1.61 -0.11
N LEU A 108 -17.97 -1.51 0.38
CA LEU A 108 -16.81 -1.06 -0.38
C LEU A 108 -16.53 -1.96 -1.60
N PHE A 109 -16.55 -3.28 -1.41
CA PHE A 109 -16.34 -4.23 -2.49
C PHE A 109 -17.34 -3.99 -3.63
N ARG A 110 -18.63 -3.82 -3.30
CA ARG A 110 -19.67 -3.52 -4.28
C ARG A 110 -19.51 -2.15 -4.94
N SER A 111 -19.11 -1.11 -4.21
CA SER A 111 -18.89 0.22 -4.78
C SER A 111 -17.72 0.25 -5.77
N LEU A 112 -16.76 -0.67 -5.62
CA LEU A 112 -15.66 -0.87 -6.55
C LEU A 112 -16.02 -1.79 -7.74
N GLY A 113 -17.30 -2.07 -7.96
CA GLY A 113 -17.78 -2.95 -9.04
C GLY A 113 -17.74 -4.44 -8.70
N GLY A 114 -17.56 -4.78 -7.43
CA GLY A 114 -17.43 -6.16 -6.98
C GLY A 114 -18.75 -6.93 -6.94
N THR A 115 -18.74 -8.12 -7.54
CA THR A 115 -19.85 -9.07 -7.52
C THR A 115 -19.54 -10.25 -6.62
N VAL A 116 -20.43 -10.54 -5.67
CA VAL A 116 -20.31 -11.73 -4.80
C VAL A 116 -21.15 -12.85 -5.41
N ILE A 117 -20.50 -13.93 -5.80
CA ILE A 117 -21.10 -15.08 -6.46
C ILE A 117 -21.16 -16.23 -5.44
N HIS A 118 -22.37 -16.69 -5.15
CA HIS A 118 -22.60 -17.88 -4.34
C HIS A 118 -22.81 -19.07 -5.31
N PRO A 119 -21.84 -19.97 -5.47
CA PRO A 119 -22.06 -21.22 -6.18
C PRO A 119 -23.07 -22.05 -5.37
N GLY A 120 -24.27 -22.11 -5.93
CA GLY A 120 -25.40 -22.91 -5.45
C GLY A 120 -26.37 -23.21 -6.60
N GLY A 121 -25.87 -23.23 -7.84
CA GLY A 121 -26.71 -23.41 -9.02
C GLY A 121 -25.97 -23.53 -10.36
N ILE A 122 -24.63 -23.66 -10.36
CA ILE A 122 -23.88 -23.80 -11.61
C ILE A 122 -23.01 -25.04 -11.48
N SER A 123 -23.14 -25.91 -12.49
CA SER A 123 -22.72 -27.32 -12.56
C SER A 123 -21.37 -27.68 -11.94
N SER A 124 -21.11 -28.97 -11.74
CA SER A 124 -19.79 -29.54 -11.39
C SER A 124 -18.60 -28.99 -12.21
N ARG A 125 -18.88 -28.50 -13.42
CA ARG A 125 -17.93 -27.83 -14.31
C ARG A 125 -17.36 -26.51 -13.78
N ASP A 126 -18.15 -25.75 -13.00
CA ASP A 126 -17.70 -24.49 -12.41
C ASP A 126 -16.92 -24.73 -11.12
N ASP A 127 -17.26 -25.76 -10.34
CA ASP A 127 -16.45 -26.21 -9.20
C ASP A 127 -15.06 -26.71 -9.64
N GLU A 128 -14.96 -27.34 -10.82
CA GLU A 128 -13.69 -27.74 -11.45
C GLU A 128 -12.92 -26.55 -12.03
N ARG A 129 -13.60 -25.55 -12.59
CA ARG A 129 -12.99 -24.36 -13.18
C ARG A 129 -12.51 -23.34 -12.15
N PHE A 130 -13.14 -23.34 -10.97
CA PHE A 130 -12.84 -22.44 -9.86
C PHE A 130 -12.68 -23.26 -8.58
N PRO A 131 -11.55 -23.99 -8.43
CA PRO A 131 -11.34 -24.89 -7.31
C PRO A 131 -11.11 -24.13 -5.98
N GLY A 132 -12.18 -23.52 -5.45
CA GLY A 132 -12.29 -23.03 -4.08
C GLY A 132 -11.78 -21.62 -3.80
N ARG A 133 -12.48 -20.92 -2.90
CA ARG A 133 -12.09 -19.63 -2.26
C ARG A 133 -11.31 -18.71 -3.20
N THR A 134 -11.89 -18.47 -4.38
CA THR A 134 -11.24 -17.72 -5.45
C THR A 134 -11.91 -16.37 -5.58
N ALA A 135 -11.13 -15.33 -5.79
CA ALA A 135 -11.60 -14.09 -6.38
C ALA A 135 -10.98 -13.96 -7.77
N ARG A 136 -11.71 -13.34 -8.70
CA ARG A 136 -11.20 -13.05 -10.04
C ARG A 136 -11.26 -11.56 -10.28
N ILE A 137 -10.19 -11.01 -10.82
CA ILE A 137 -10.12 -9.65 -11.30
C ILE A 137 -10.18 -9.70 -12.81
N HIS A 138 -11.29 -9.27 -13.39
CA HIS A 138 -11.47 -9.20 -14.83
C HIS A 138 -10.89 -7.92 -15.41
N GLY A 139 -10.80 -6.85 -14.63
CA GLY A 139 -10.22 -5.58 -15.07
C GLY A 139 -10.65 -4.44 -14.15
N PRO A 140 -10.35 -3.18 -14.53
CA PRO A 140 -10.71 -2.01 -13.74
C PRO A 140 -12.22 -1.97 -13.45
N GLY A 141 -12.59 -2.08 -12.17
CA GLY A 141 -13.98 -2.05 -11.72
C GLY A 141 -14.79 -3.32 -12.00
N ASP A 142 -14.13 -4.43 -12.36
CA ASP A 142 -14.78 -5.72 -12.56
C ASP A 142 -14.05 -6.81 -11.76
N ILE A 143 -14.53 -7.03 -10.54
CA ILE A 143 -14.01 -8.04 -9.61
C ILE A 143 -15.13 -8.97 -9.15
N SER A 144 -14.84 -10.26 -9.07
CA SER A 144 -15.77 -11.29 -8.67
C SER A 144 -15.23 -12.08 -7.49
N LEU A 145 -16.04 -12.30 -6.46
CA LEU A 145 -15.70 -13.14 -5.32
C LEU A 145 -16.56 -14.40 -5.35
N PHE A 146 -15.93 -15.57 -5.50
CA PHE A 146 -16.61 -16.86 -5.53
C PHE A 146 -16.58 -17.47 -4.12
N LEU A 147 -17.72 -17.47 -3.46
CA LEU A 147 -17.86 -18.02 -2.11
C LEU A 147 -18.01 -19.53 -2.15
N ARG A 148 -17.81 -20.23 -1.04
CA ARG A 148 -18.26 -21.63 -0.91
C ARG A 148 -19.33 -21.77 0.16
N GLU A 149 -20.20 -22.76 -0.02
CA GLU A 149 -21.11 -23.16 1.05
C GLU A 149 -20.29 -23.64 2.28
N GLY A 150 -20.64 -23.16 3.48
CA GLY A 150 -19.90 -23.47 4.70
C GLY A 150 -18.57 -22.72 4.88
N GLU A 151 -18.26 -21.73 4.03
CA GLU A 151 -17.04 -20.93 4.17
C GLU A 151 -17.05 -20.06 5.43
N ASP A 152 -15.91 -20.07 6.14
CA ASP A 152 -15.71 -19.26 7.34
C ASP A 152 -15.67 -17.75 7.01
N ARG A 153 -16.34 -16.97 7.86
CA ARG A 153 -16.50 -15.53 7.72
C ARG A 153 -15.15 -14.79 7.74
N VAL A 154 -14.16 -15.29 8.50
CA VAL A 154 -12.81 -14.72 8.57
C VAL A 154 -12.15 -14.79 7.19
N HIS A 155 -12.06 -16.00 6.63
CA HIS A 155 -11.45 -16.27 5.34
C HIS A 155 -12.11 -15.48 4.21
N ARG A 156 -13.45 -15.40 4.19
CA ARG A 156 -14.18 -14.58 3.22
C ARG A 156 -13.78 -13.11 3.26
N ARG A 157 -13.61 -12.57 4.48
CA ARG A 157 -13.26 -11.16 4.67
C ARG A 157 -11.82 -10.89 4.25
N GLU A 158 -10.90 -11.82 4.54
CA GLU A 158 -9.52 -11.75 4.08
C GLU A 158 -9.42 -11.78 2.55
N LEU A 159 -10.14 -12.69 1.89
CA LEU A 159 -10.14 -12.77 0.43
C LEU A 159 -10.73 -11.51 -0.22
N MET A 160 -11.80 -10.96 0.37
CA MET A 160 -12.38 -9.70 -0.08
C MET A 160 -11.39 -8.53 0.06
N ALA A 161 -10.66 -8.46 1.18
CA ALA A 161 -9.63 -7.43 1.39
C ALA A 161 -8.49 -7.56 0.37
N LEU A 162 -8.02 -8.78 0.12
CA LEU A 162 -6.99 -9.07 -0.88
C LEU A 162 -7.44 -8.66 -2.28
N THR A 163 -8.69 -8.93 -2.63
CA THR A 163 -9.25 -8.56 -3.93
C THR A 163 -9.32 -7.04 -4.11
N ILE A 164 -9.74 -6.31 -3.06
CA ILE A 164 -9.75 -4.84 -3.06
C ILE A 164 -8.33 -4.29 -3.23
N ALA A 165 -7.37 -4.84 -2.49
CA ALA A 165 -5.97 -4.45 -2.56
C ALA A 165 -5.40 -4.64 -3.98
N ALA A 166 -5.59 -5.82 -4.57
CA ALA A 166 -5.14 -6.15 -5.91
C ALA A 166 -5.79 -5.25 -6.99
N GLN A 167 -7.09 -4.98 -6.84
CA GLN A 167 -7.82 -4.05 -7.71
C GLN A 167 -7.31 -2.60 -7.62
N GLN A 168 -6.81 -2.19 -6.46
CA GLN A 168 -6.29 -0.85 -6.24
C GLN A 168 -4.83 -0.71 -6.71
N LEU A 169 -4.01 -1.75 -6.51
CA LEU A 169 -2.60 -1.72 -6.86
C LEU A 169 -2.38 -1.93 -8.37
N GLN A 170 -3.24 -2.72 -9.04
CA GLN A 170 -3.26 -2.97 -10.50
C GLN A 170 -1.93 -3.36 -11.17
N SER A 171 -0.88 -3.60 -10.38
CA SER A 171 0.51 -3.66 -10.84
C SER A 171 0.79 -4.84 -11.76
N GLU A 172 0.04 -5.94 -11.63
CA GLU A 172 0.27 -7.16 -12.41
C GLU A 172 -0.70 -7.36 -13.58
N ILE A 173 -1.86 -6.70 -13.55
CA ILE A 173 -2.83 -6.75 -14.66
C ILE A 173 -2.33 -5.89 -15.82
N TYR A 174 -1.57 -4.84 -15.51
CA TYR A 174 -0.99 -3.89 -16.45
C TYR A 174 0.53 -3.74 -16.25
N GLU A 175 1.27 -4.85 -16.22
CA GLU A 175 2.74 -4.78 -16.31
C GLU A 175 3.14 -4.34 -17.73
N ASP A 176 4.01 -3.34 -17.86
CA ASP A 176 4.46 -2.73 -19.12
C ASP A 176 3.36 -2.06 -19.98
N GLY A 177 2.23 -1.70 -19.38
CA GLY A 177 1.11 -1.06 -20.07
C GLY A 177 0.23 -2.01 -20.90
N TYR A 178 0.45 -3.32 -20.82
CA TYR A 178 -0.35 -4.33 -21.51
C TYR A 178 -1.27 -5.08 -20.54
N TYR A 179 -2.55 -5.18 -20.90
CA TYR A 179 -3.52 -5.96 -20.15
C TYR A 179 -3.22 -7.46 -20.27
N ARG A 180 -2.83 -8.11 -19.16
CA ARG A 180 -2.46 -9.54 -19.12
C ARG A 180 -3.63 -10.51 -19.02
N GLY A 181 -4.87 -10.02 -18.99
CA GLY A 181 -6.05 -10.87 -18.85
C GLY A 181 -6.56 -10.94 -17.41
N PRO A 182 -7.67 -11.67 -17.20
CA PRO A 182 -8.22 -11.85 -15.86
C PRO A 182 -7.24 -12.58 -14.95
N ARG A 183 -7.11 -12.12 -13.71
CA ARG A 183 -6.27 -12.73 -12.68
C ARG A 183 -7.13 -13.41 -11.64
N ASP A 184 -6.80 -14.67 -11.33
CA ASP A 184 -7.37 -15.38 -10.20
C ASP A 184 -6.52 -15.14 -8.95
N LEU A 185 -7.19 -14.92 -7.83
CA LEU A 185 -6.65 -14.77 -6.50
C LEU A 185 -7.24 -15.86 -5.62
N CYS A 186 -6.42 -16.56 -4.87
CA CYS A 186 -6.86 -17.46 -3.83
C CYS A 186 -6.15 -17.16 -2.52
N LEU A 187 -6.75 -17.52 -1.38
CA LEU A 187 -6.09 -17.40 -0.07
C LEU A 187 -4.81 -18.24 0.04
N GLY A 188 -4.62 -19.20 -0.87
CA GLY A 188 -3.42 -20.01 -1.00
C GLY A 188 -2.32 -19.35 -1.84
N ASP A 189 -2.61 -18.27 -2.58
CA ASP A 189 -1.59 -17.47 -3.21
C ASP A 189 -0.77 -16.84 -2.09
N ALA A 190 0.52 -17.16 -2.08
CA ALA A 190 1.35 -16.94 -0.91
C ALA A 190 1.54 -15.43 -0.67
N ARG A 191 1.67 -15.04 0.60
CA ARG A 191 2.25 -13.73 1.02
C ARG A 191 3.58 -13.40 0.33
N GLN A 192 4.23 -14.39 -0.27
CA GLN A 192 5.48 -14.26 -1.00
C GLN A 192 5.31 -13.93 -2.49
N THR A 193 4.19 -14.31 -3.13
CA THR A 193 3.96 -14.02 -4.55
C THR A 193 3.38 -12.62 -4.73
N HIS A 194 2.47 -12.19 -3.84
CA HIS A 194 1.84 -10.86 -3.91
C HIS A 194 1.95 -10.10 -2.59
N PRO A 195 3.18 -9.83 -2.09
CA PRO A 195 3.39 -9.25 -0.77
C PRO A 195 2.69 -7.89 -0.58
N GLU A 196 2.67 -7.06 -1.63
CA GLU A 196 2.08 -5.72 -1.61
C GLU A 196 0.56 -5.78 -1.36
N GLU A 197 -0.14 -6.68 -2.03
CA GLU A 197 -1.59 -6.87 -1.85
C GLU A 197 -1.91 -7.35 -0.44
N HIS A 198 -1.10 -8.25 0.11
CA HIS A 198 -1.23 -8.70 1.49
C HIS A 198 -0.95 -7.58 2.50
N PHE A 199 0.05 -6.73 2.25
CA PHE A 199 0.32 -5.58 3.13
C PHE A 199 -0.85 -4.60 3.13
N PHE A 200 -1.37 -4.28 1.95
CA PHE A 200 -2.53 -3.41 1.81
C PHE A 200 -3.76 -4.01 2.50
N ALA A 201 -4.06 -5.29 2.24
CA ALA A 201 -5.18 -6.00 2.84
C ALA A 201 -5.07 -6.07 4.37
N ALA A 202 -3.86 -6.26 4.91
CA ALA A 202 -3.63 -6.27 6.37
C ALA A 202 -4.02 -4.93 7.00
N MET A 203 -3.59 -3.80 6.42
CA MET A 203 -3.99 -2.48 6.90
C MET A 203 -5.48 -2.23 6.72
N LEU A 204 -6.08 -2.68 5.62
CA LEU A 204 -7.53 -2.55 5.39
C LEU A 204 -8.35 -3.29 6.46
N LEU A 205 -7.88 -4.44 6.93
CA LEU A 205 -8.58 -5.28 7.90
C LEU A 205 -8.39 -4.85 9.36
N VAL A 206 -7.28 -4.18 9.66
CA VAL A 206 -6.84 -3.88 11.02
C VAL A 206 -6.61 -2.37 11.17
N PRO A 207 -7.53 -1.67 11.84
CA PRO A 207 -7.41 -0.25 12.15
C PRO A 207 -6.14 0.11 12.92
N GLU A 208 -5.68 1.36 12.77
CA GLU A 208 -4.45 1.85 13.40
C GLU A 208 -4.45 1.70 14.93
N ASP A 209 -5.57 2.03 15.59
CA ASP A 209 -5.75 1.94 17.05
C ASP A 209 -5.75 0.49 17.56
N TYR A 210 -6.30 -0.45 16.79
CA TYR A 210 -6.20 -1.89 17.07
C TYR A 210 -4.78 -2.40 16.83
N ALA A 211 -4.15 -1.99 15.74
CA ALA A 211 -2.79 -2.36 15.41
C ALA A 211 -1.80 -1.89 16.49
N ALA A 212 -1.94 -0.66 16.98
CA ALA A 212 -1.09 -0.08 18.03
C ALA A 212 -1.10 -0.90 19.33
N ARG A 213 -2.22 -1.59 19.63
CA ARG A 213 -2.34 -2.50 20.78
C ARG A 213 -1.67 -3.87 20.55
N ALA A 214 -1.35 -4.23 19.31
CA ALA A 214 -0.88 -5.54 18.92
C ALA A 214 0.66 -5.70 18.93
N SER A 215 1.37 -5.01 19.83
CA SER A 215 2.85 -5.00 19.89
C SER A 215 3.50 -6.35 20.24
N THR A 216 2.73 -7.31 20.75
CA THR A 216 3.18 -8.68 21.05
C THR A 216 2.28 -9.72 20.39
N LEU A 217 2.75 -10.96 20.26
CA LEU A 217 1.94 -12.07 19.75
C LEU A 217 0.67 -12.31 20.59
N THR A 218 0.75 -12.16 21.92
CA THR A 218 -0.41 -12.36 22.81
C THR A 218 -1.48 -11.31 22.57
N THR A 219 -1.08 -10.04 22.49
CA THR A 219 -2.00 -8.94 22.22
C THR A 219 -2.55 -9.01 20.79
N ALA A 220 -1.74 -9.45 19.83
CA ALA A 220 -2.18 -9.63 18.44
C ALA A 220 -3.21 -10.75 18.28
N ARG A 221 -3.11 -11.85 19.04
CA ARG A 221 -4.17 -12.88 19.08
C ARG A 221 -5.49 -12.32 19.61
N THR A 222 -5.41 -11.45 20.62
CA THR A 222 -6.60 -10.81 21.21
C THR A 222 -7.27 -9.91 20.18
N VAL A 223 -6.49 -9.01 19.55
CA VAL A 223 -6.97 -8.15 18.47
C VAL A 223 -7.52 -8.96 17.29
N GLY A 224 -6.83 -10.03 16.89
CA GLY A 224 -7.28 -10.90 15.79
C GLY A 224 -8.61 -11.58 16.09
N ARG A 225 -8.85 -12.01 17.34
CA ARG A 225 -10.16 -12.53 17.75
C ARG A 225 -11.23 -11.45 17.71
N ASP A 226 -10.94 -10.26 18.23
CA ASP A 226 -11.92 -9.18 18.33
C ASP A 226 -12.31 -8.63 16.94
N LEU A 227 -11.36 -8.61 16.00
CA LEU A 227 -11.58 -8.17 14.62
C LEU A 227 -11.94 -9.30 13.66
N LEU A 228 -11.90 -10.58 14.07
CA LEU A 228 -12.06 -11.74 13.18
C LEU A 228 -11.03 -11.72 12.02
N VAL A 229 -9.74 -11.67 12.38
CA VAL A 229 -8.58 -11.60 11.47
C VAL A 229 -7.48 -12.55 11.97
N ASP A 230 -6.74 -13.20 11.07
CA ASP A 230 -5.58 -14.01 11.46
C ASP A 230 -4.52 -13.20 12.23
N THR A 231 -3.88 -13.85 13.21
CA THR A 231 -2.89 -13.20 14.09
C THR A 231 -1.69 -12.68 13.31
N ALA A 232 -1.25 -13.37 12.25
CA ALA A 232 -0.11 -12.91 11.47
C ALA A 232 -0.48 -11.68 10.62
N THR A 233 -1.72 -11.58 10.13
CA THR A 233 -2.22 -10.38 9.45
C THR A 233 -2.25 -9.17 10.40
N VAL A 234 -2.59 -9.39 11.67
CA VAL A 234 -2.52 -8.33 12.70
C VAL A 234 -1.08 -7.87 12.97
N GLN A 235 -0.12 -8.80 13.02
CA GLN A 235 1.30 -8.44 13.17
C GLN A 235 1.83 -7.67 11.96
N ASP A 236 1.43 -8.07 10.75
CA ASP A 236 1.78 -7.35 9.52
C ASP A 236 1.23 -5.92 9.56
N ALA A 237 -0.04 -5.74 9.94
CA ALA A 237 -0.65 -4.42 10.10
C ALA A 237 0.06 -3.56 11.16
N PHE A 238 0.39 -4.12 12.34
CA PHE A 238 1.16 -3.41 13.37
C PHE A 238 2.48 -2.87 12.82
N GLN A 239 3.25 -3.71 12.11
CA GLN A 239 4.51 -3.30 11.51
C GLN A 239 4.32 -2.23 10.42
N LEU A 240 3.26 -2.32 9.62
CA LEU A 240 2.98 -1.37 8.53
C LEU A 240 2.54 0.00 9.06
N TRP A 241 1.64 0.04 10.05
CA TRP A 241 1.25 1.28 10.72
C TRP A 241 2.45 1.93 11.44
N ALA A 242 3.26 1.14 12.15
CA ALA A 242 4.49 1.64 12.77
C ALA A 242 5.49 2.21 11.75
N LEU A 243 5.60 1.57 10.58
CA LEU A 243 6.50 1.96 9.50
C LEU A 243 6.14 3.33 8.89
N ILE A 244 4.85 3.68 8.81
CA ILE A 244 4.42 4.98 8.29
C ILE A 244 4.35 6.08 9.35
N THR A 245 4.14 5.73 10.62
CA THR A 245 4.13 6.70 11.73
C THR A 245 5.55 7.08 12.16
N ASN A 246 6.48 6.13 12.10
CA ASN A 246 7.89 6.37 12.39
C ASN A 246 8.76 5.87 11.22
N PRO A 247 8.67 6.53 10.04
CA PRO A 247 9.55 6.18 8.94
C PRO A 247 10.99 6.34 9.38
N GLU A 248 11.88 5.43 8.95
CA GLU A 248 13.32 5.58 9.20
C GLU A 248 13.73 7.00 8.79
N GLN A 249 14.13 7.80 9.77
CA GLN A 249 14.65 9.13 9.54
C GLN A 249 16.12 8.98 9.13
N PRO A 250 16.59 9.73 8.12
CA PRO A 250 18.00 9.80 7.81
C PRO A 250 18.75 10.25 9.07
N LYS A 251 19.63 9.39 9.58
CA LYS A 251 20.52 9.73 10.69
C LYS A 251 21.80 10.31 10.09
N PHE A 252 22.00 11.61 10.32
CA PHE A 252 23.21 12.34 9.96
C PHE A 252 24.29 12.16 11.03
#